data_AF-A0A522F437-F1
#
_entry.id   AF-A0A522F437-F1
#
_cell.length_a   1.000
_cell.length_b   1.000
_cell.length_c   1.000
_cell.angle_alpha   90.00
_cell.angle_beta   90.00
_cell.angle_gamma   90.00
#
_symmetry.space_group_name_H-M   'P 1'
#
loop_
_entity.id
_entity.type
_entity.pdbx_description
1 polymer ?
#
loop_
_entity_poly.entity_id
_entity_poly.type
_entity_poly.pdbx_seq_one_letter_code
_entity_poly.pdbx_strand_id
1 'polypeptide(L)'
;INAIANRKWLGPRGKPEPLLTETEKQHLQIQRGTLSQEERQIINNHVSVTIKMLESLPYPKGLKNVPLLAGCHHEKINGTGYPRGLTKDQMPMQARMIAIADVFEALTAEDRPYKKSMPLSQTLTILGKMKVDGHIDPDLFDVFMDAKIYLKYGEKHLKKDTLDLVDLNKIPGYHPL
;
A
#
# COMPACT_ATOMS: atom_id res chain seq x y z
N ILE A 1 21.20 14.69 11.95
CA ILE A 1 20.12 15.47 12.61
C ILE A 1 20.25 15.43 14.13
N ASN A 2 20.31 14.26 14.77
CA ASN A 2 20.46 14.17 16.25
C ASN A 2 21.62 15.00 16.83
N ALA A 3 22.80 14.98 16.18
CA ALA A 3 23.95 15.79 16.61
C ALA A 3 23.74 17.32 16.45
N ILE A 4 22.87 17.75 15.54
CA ILE A 4 22.54 19.16 15.29
C ILE A 4 21.47 19.64 16.26
N ALA A 5 20.44 18.81 16.50
CA ALA A 5 19.33 19.13 17.40
C ALA A 5 19.77 19.44 18.84
N ASN A 6 20.83 18.76 19.32
CA ASN A 6 21.35 18.94 20.68
C ASN A 6 22.21 20.20 20.85
N ARG A 7 22.54 20.94 19.77
CA ARG A 7 23.19 22.23 19.90
C ARG A 7 22.26 23.19 20.63
N LYS A 8 22.79 24.04 21.48
CA LYS A 8 22.00 25.05 22.21
C LYS A 8 22.31 26.43 21.65
N TRP A 9 21.30 27.28 21.63
CA TRP A 9 21.45 28.70 21.30
C TRP A 9 20.78 29.55 22.39
N LEU A 10 21.14 30.83 22.44
CA LEU A 10 20.54 31.75 23.40
C LEU A 10 19.25 32.31 22.80
N GLY A 11 18.10 31.83 23.29
CA GLY A 11 16.80 32.27 22.80
C GLY A 11 16.49 33.74 23.17
N PRO A 12 15.41 34.33 22.64
CA PRO A 12 15.05 35.74 22.85
C PRO A 12 14.83 36.14 24.31
N ARG A 13 14.62 35.16 25.19
CA ARG A 13 14.46 35.34 26.65
C ARG A 13 15.78 35.20 27.43
N GLY A 14 16.92 35.13 26.74
CA GLY A 14 18.24 34.96 27.35
C GLY A 14 18.46 33.58 27.99
N LYS A 15 17.63 32.58 27.64
CA LYS A 15 17.77 31.21 28.14
C LYS A 15 18.34 30.29 27.06
N PRO A 16 19.25 29.37 27.40
CA PRO A 16 19.70 28.34 26.48
C PRO A 16 18.55 27.42 26.07
N GLU A 17 18.23 27.38 24.78
CA GLU A 17 17.20 26.54 24.19
C GLU A 17 17.86 25.60 23.16
N PRO A 18 17.34 24.38 22.95
CA PRO A 18 17.84 23.51 21.89
C PRO A 18 17.64 24.17 20.52
N LEU A 19 18.57 23.91 19.60
CA LEU A 19 18.57 24.50 18.26
C LEU A 19 17.37 24.05 17.44
N LEU A 20 16.88 22.83 17.69
CA LEU A 20 15.67 22.28 17.12
C LEU A 20 14.77 21.81 18.26
N THR A 21 13.48 22.08 18.16
CA THR A 21 12.46 21.41 18.98
C THR A 21 12.43 19.91 18.66
N GLU A 22 11.89 19.10 19.59
CA GLU A 22 11.74 17.66 19.32
C GLU A 22 10.82 17.40 18.11
N THR A 23 9.79 18.22 17.89
CA THR A 23 8.92 18.16 16.72
C THR A 23 9.68 18.43 15.42
N GLU A 24 10.49 19.50 15.35
CA GLU A 24 11.30 19.80 14.16
C GLU A 24 12.32 18.70 13.89
N LYS A 25 12.95 18.18 14.94
CA LYS A 25 13.89 17.05 14.85
C LYS A 25 13.20 15.79 14.31
N GLN A 26 11.96 15.51 14.70
CA GLN A 26 11.18 14.38 14.17
C GLN A 26 10.81 14.60 12.70
N HIS A 27 10.28 15.78 12.35
CA HIS A 27 9.90 16.09 10.97
C HIS A 27 11.09 16.06 10.00
N LEU A 28 12.24 16.57 10.41
CA LEU A 28 13.45 16.55 9.59
C LEU A 28 14.01 15.13 9.38
N GLN A 29 13.62 14.14 10.20
CA GLN A 29 14.06 12.75 10.08
C GLN A 29 13.19 11.90 9.15
N ILE A 30 12.12 12.46 8.58
CA ILE A 30 11.25 11.74 7.64
C ILE A 30 12.05 11.44 6.35
N GLN A 31 12.48 10.18 6.20
CA GLN A 31 13.34 9.76 5.07
C GLN A 31 12.57 9.57 3.76
N ARG A 32 11.27 9.27 3.83
CA ARG A 32 10.42 8.96 2.67
C ARG A 32 9.00 9.48 2.91
N GLY A 33 8.60 10.50 2.14
CA GLY A 33 7.25 11.05 2.16
C GLY A 33 7.14 12.38 2.93
N THR A 34 5.94 12.95 2.90
CA THR A 34 5.59 14.24 3.49
C THR A 34 4.91 14.14 4.85
N LEU A 35 4.73 12.92 5.38
CA LEU A 35 3.92 12.67 6.57
C LEU A 35 4.76 12.17 7.75
N SER A 36 4.51 12.73 8.92
CA SER A 36 4.95 12.21 10.22
C SER A 36 4.25 10.88 10.54
N GLN A 37 4.71 10.21 11.60
CA GLN A 37 4.06 8.98 12.07
C GLN A 37 2.61 9.24 12.52
N GLU A 38 2.38 10.37 13.19
CA GLU A 38 1.05 10.78 13.67
C GLU A 38 0.12 11.08 12.49
N GLU A 39 0.61 11.84 11.50
CA GLU A 39 -0.16 12.13 10.28
C GLU A 39 -0.48 10.85 9.52
N ARG A 40 0.46 9.90 9.46
CA ARG A 40 0.22 8.59 8.84
C ARG A 40 -0.85 7.78 9.57
N GLN A 41 -0.91 7.84 10.91
CA GLN A 41 -1.98 7.20 11.67
C GLN A 41 -3.35 7.82 11.35
N ILE A 42 -3.41 9.15 11.18
CA ILE A 42 -4.63 9.85 10.78
C ILE A 42 -5.08 9.38 9.39
N ILE A 43 -4.17 9.27 8.43
CA ILE A 43 -4.51 8.76 7.09
C ILE A 43 -4.99 7.30 7.17
N ASN A 44 -4.29 6.43 7.91
CA ASN A 44 -4.69 5.02 8.04
C ASN A 44 -6.08 4.84 8.67
N ASN A 45 -6.56 5.81 9.45
CA ASN A 45 -7.89 5.79 10.06
C ASN A 45 -9.04 5.74 9.03
N HIS A 46 -8.81 6.11 7.75
CA HIS A 46 -9.84 6.03 6.71
C HIS A 46 -10.44 4.63 6.57
N VAL A 47 -9.65 3.56 6.81
CA VAL A 47 -10.15 2.17 6.76
C VAL A 47 -11.09 1.90 7.91
N SER A 48 -10.70 2.28 9.13
CA SER A 48 -11.54 2.14 10.32
C SER A 48 -12.85 2.92 10.20
N VAL A 49 -12.80 4.13 9.63
CA VAL A 49 -13.99 4.93 9.35
C VAL A 49 -14.86 4.25 8.29
N THR A 50 -14.27 3.77 7.19
CA THR A 50 -14.98 3.02 6.14
C THR A 50 -15.70 1.81 6.71
N ILE A 51 -15.03 0.99 7.53
CA ILE A 51 -15.64 -0.18 8.18
C ILE A 51 -16.88 0.25 8.99
N LYS A 52 -16.75 1.26 9.85
CA LYS A 52 -17.86 1.76 10.67
C LYS A 52 -19.03 2.25 9.83
N MET A 53 -18.75 2.97 8.75
CA MET A 53 -19.78 3.46 7.82
C MET A 53 -20.49 2.28 7.15
N LEU A 54 -19.75 1.31 6.60
CA LEU A 54 -20.34 0.18 5.89
C LEU A 54 -21.12 -0.74 6.86
N GLU A 55 -20.61 -1.01 8.06
CA GLU A 55 -21.31 -1.82 9.08
C GLU A 55 -22.66 -1.23 9.51
N SER A 56 -22.85 0.09 9.33
CA SER A 56 -24.13 0.75 9.62
C SER A 56 -25.21 0.55 8.54
N LEU A 57 -24.86 0.00 7.37
CA LEU A 57 -25.77 -0.14 6.24
C LEU A 57 -26.51 -1.49 6.26
N PRO A 58 -27.81 -1.52 5.90
CA PRO A 58 -28.60 -2.75 5.88
C PRO A 58 -28.32 -3.58 4.61
N TYR A 59 -27.20 -4.31 4.58
CA TYR A 59 -26.85 -5.13 3.43
C TYR A 59 -27.80 -6.33 3.25
N PRO A 60 -28.18 -6.67 2.01
CA PRO A 60 -28.80 -7.96 1.71
C PRO A 60 -27.82 -9.10 2.01
N LYS A 61 -28.34 -10.33 2.22
CA LYS A 61 -27.54 -11.51 2.62
C LYS A 61 -26.31 -11.75 1.74
N GLY A 62 -26.40 -11.49 0.43
CA GLY A 62 -25.31 -11.67 -0.52
C GLY A 62 -24.16 -10.66 -0.38
N LEU A 63 -24.41 -9.51 0.25
CA LEU A 63 -23.45 -8.41 0.41
C LEU A 63 -22.99 -8.21 1.86
N LYS A 64 -23.40 -9.08 2.79
CA LYS A 64 -23.07 -8.97 4.21
C LYS A 64 -21.56 -8.89 4.52
N ASN A 65 -20.72 -9.40 3.63
CA ASN A 65 -19.27 -9.42 3.79
C ASN A 65 -18.57 -8.17 3.26
N VAL A 66 -19.29 -7.25 2.59
CA VAL A 66 -18.70 -6.02 2.02
C VAL A 66 -17.89 -5.22 3.05
N PRO A 67 -18.38 -4.97 4.28
CA PRO A 67 -17.59 -4.26 5.29
C PRO A 67 -16.27 -4.96 5.64
N LEU A 68 -16.28 -6.29 5.72
CA LEU A 68 -15.09 -7.09 6.00
C LEU A 68 -14.08 -7.01 4.85
N LEU A 69 -14.54 -7.17 3.61
CA LEU A 69 -13.66 -7.11 2.43
C LEU A 69 -13.05 -5.71 2.26
N ALA A 70 -13.86 -4.66 2.41
CA ALA A 70 -13.41 -3.28 2.42
C ALA A 70 -12.52 -2.97 3.63
N GLY A 71 -12.69 -3.64 4.78
CA GLY A 71 -11.83 -3.45 5.93
C GLY A 71 -10.45 -4.09 5.81
N CYS A 72 -10.32 -5.12 4.97
CA CYS A 72 -9.12 -5.94 4.87
C CYS A 72 -8.18 -5.57 3.70
N HIS A 73 -8.55 -4.65 2.80
CA HIS A 73 -7.75 -4.39 1.58
C HIS A 73 -6.35 -3.80 1.86
N HIS A 74 -6.13 -3.19 3.04
CA HIS A 74 -4.82 -2.71 3.49
C HIS A 74 -4.13 -3.64 4.50
N GLU A 75 -4.74 -4.79 4.80
CA GLU A 75 -4.09 -5.86 5.55
C GLU A 75 -3.02 -6.53 4.67
N LYS A 76 -2.00 -7.08 5.32
CA LYS A 76 -0.90 -7.80 4.67
C LYS A 76 -0.82 -9.18 5.25
N ILE A 77 -0.58 -10.20 4.42
CA ILE A 77 -0.65 -11.60 4.89
C ILE A 77 0.36 -11.92 6.01
N ASN A 78 1.45 -11.16 6.13
CA ASN A 78 2.43 -11.25 7.20
C ASN A 78 2.04 -10.52 8.51
N GLY A 79 0.83 -9.97 8.62
CA GLY A 79 0.34 -9.28 9.82
C GLY A 79 0.86 -7.86 10.03
N THR A 80 1.70 -7.33 9.13
CA THR A 80 2.23 -5.94 9.22
C THR A 80 1.28 -4.89 8.62
N GLY A 81 0.09 -5.32 8.20
CA GLY A 81 -0.95 -4.47 7.64
C GLY A 81 -1.75 -3.72 8.72
N TYR A 82 -2.81 -3.05 8.27
CA TYR A 82 -3.71 -2.30 9.12
C TYR A 82 -5.15 -2.41 8.58
N PRO A 83 -6.20 -2.20 9.41
CA PRO A 83 -6.17 -1.65 10.76
C PRO A 83 -6.02 -2.67 11.90
N ARG A 84 -6.16 -3.98 11.64
CA ARG A 84 -6.20 -5.03 12.68
C ARG A 84 -4.94 -5.90 12.70
N GLY A 85 -4.09 -5.85 11.67
CA GLY A 85 -2.86 -6.64 11.60
C GLY A 85 -3.14 -8.12 11.35
N LEU A 86 -4.08 -8.41 10.46
CA LEU A 86 -4.54 -9.79 10.21
C LEU A 86 -3.49 -10.59 9.44
N THR A 87 -3.36 -11.87 9.77
CA THR A 87 -2.54 -12.84 9.01
C THR A 87 -3.35 -13.51 7.90
N LYS A 88 -2.66 -14.24 7.00
CA LYS A 88 -3.27 -14.95 5.85
C LYS A 88 -4.57 -15.68 6.22
N ASP A 89 -4.55 -16.49 7.28
CA ASP A 89 -5.66 -17.38 7.67
C ASP A 89 -6.85 -16.63 8.28
N GLN A 90 -6.63 -15.40 8.74
CA GLN A 90 -7.67 -14.55 9.31
C GLN A 90 -8.41 -13.74 8.23
N MET A 91 -7.92 -13.75 6.98
CA MET A 91 -8.46 -12.97 5.88
C MET A 91 -9.25 -13.84 4.90
N PRO A 92 -10.48 -13.43 4.52
CA PRO A 92 -11.19 -14.06 3.42
C PRO A 92 -10.35 -14.04 2.14
N MET A 93 -10.45 -15.10 1.34
CA MET A 93 -9.76 -15.19 0.05
C MET A 93 -10.06 -13.98 -0.85
N GLN A 94 -11.33 -13.54 -0.87
CA GLN A 94 -11.77 -12.39 -1.67
C GLN A 94 -11.06 -11.09 -1.25
N ALA A 95 -10.78 -10.89 0.04
CA ALA A 95 -10.05 -9.71 0.50
C ALA A 95 -8.59 -9.74 0.00
N ARG A 96 -7.97 -10.93 0.03
CA ARG A 96 -6.62 -11.13 -0.49
C ARG A 96 -6.53 -10.94 -2.01
N MET A 97 -7.59 -11.31 -2.74
CA MET A 97 -7.71 -11.00 -4.18
C MET A 97 -7.82 -9.49 -4.43
N ILE A 98 -8.66 -8.79 -3.65
CA ILE A 98 -8.83 -7.33 -3.76
C ILE A 98 -7.51 -6.61 -3.50
N ALA A 99 -6.71 -7.03 -2.52
CA ALA A 99 -5.42 -6.41 -2.24
C ALA A 99 -4.47 -6.43 -3.46
N ILE A 100 -4.43 -7.53 -4.22
CA ILE A 100 -3.63 -7.62 -5.44
C ILE A 100 -4.20 -6.70 -6.53
N ALA A 101 -5.53 -6.71 -6.72
CA ALA A 101 -6.19 -5.88 -7.71
C ALA A 101 -6.03 -4.38 -7.44
N ASP A 102 -6.19 -3.95 -6.18
CA ASP A 102 -6.06 -2.56 -5.74
C ASP A 102 -4.64 -2.04 -5.97
N VAL A 103 -3.62 -2.81 -5.60
CA VAL A 103 -2.22 -2.43 -5.82
C VAL A 103 -1.91 -2.35 -7.32
N PHE A 104 -2.36 -3.33 -8.10
CA PHE A 104 -2.13 -3.35 -9.54
C PHE A 104 -2.77 -2.14 -10.23
N GLU A 105 -4.03 -1.85 -9.91
CA GLU A 105 -4.76 -0.69 -10.42
C GLU A 105 -4.06 0.60 -10.01
N ALA A 106 -3.74 0.78 -8.72
CA ALA A 106 -3.10 1.98 -8.22
C ALA A 106 -1.71 2.27 -8.83
N LEU A 107 -1.00 1.24 -9.32
CA LEU A 107 0.28 1.39 -10.00
C LEU A 107 0.11 1.71 -11.49
N THR A 108 -0.92 1.16 -12.13
CA THR A 108 -1.16 1.29 -13.57
C THR A 108 -2.11 2.43 -13.93
N ALA A 109 -2.84 2.97 -12.96
CA ALA A 109 -3.79 4.07 -13.12
C ALA A 109 -3.12 5.32 -13.71
N GLU A 110 -3.80 5.92 -14.68
CA GLU A 110 -3.34 7.09 -15.43
C GLU A 110 -3.86 8.41 -14.84
N ASP A 111 -4.96 8.34 -14.09
CA ASP A 111 -5.74 9.48 -13.63
C ASP A 111 -5.09 10.27 -12.48
N ARG A 112 -3.87 9.91 -12.07
CA ARG A 112 -3.14 10.58 -10.99
C ARG A 112 -2.34 11.76 -11.55
N PRO A 113 -2.69 13.03 -11.26
CA PRO A 113 -2.06 14.22 -11.86
C PRO A 113 -0.55 14.31 -11.65
N TYR A 114 -0.04 13.65 -10.61
CA TYR A 114 1.36 13.72 -10.17
C TYR A 114 2.18 12.48 -10.51
N LYS A 115 1.59 11.46 -11.15
CA LYS A 115 2.27 10.18 -11.37
C LYS A 115 1.87 9.60 -12.72
N LYS A 116 2.85 9.43 -13.62
CA LYS A 116 2.65 8.65 -14.84
C LYS A 116 2.33 7.20 -14.50
N SER A 117 1.40 6.61 -15.24
CA SER A 117 1.09 5.18 -15.18
C SER A 117 2.35 4.35 -15.37
N MET A 118 2.50 3.32 -14.54
CA MET A 118 3.68 2.46 -14.54
C MET A 118 3.56 1.36 -15.61
N PRO A 119 4.63 1.06 -16.38
CA PRO A 119 4.62 -0.07 -17.32
C PRO A 119 4.34 -1.40 -16.62
N LEU A 120 3.77 -2.36 -17.36
CA LEU A 120 3.45 -3.69 -16.83
C LEU A 120 4.68 -4.38 -16.23
N SER A 121 5.84 -4.34 -16.89
CA SER A 121 7.05 -5.00 -16.38
C SER A 121 7.43 -4.51 -14.98
N GLN A 122 7.34 -3.19 -14.75
CA GLN A 122 7.68 -2.57 -13.48
C GLN A 122 6.59 -2.83 -12.42
N THR A 123 5.32 -2.75 -12.80
CA THR A 123 4.18 -3.05 -11.92
C THR A 123 4.26 -4.49 -11.39
N LEU A 124 4.46 -5.45 -12.29
CA LEU A 124 4.57 -6.87 -11.92
C LEU A 124 5.82 -7.16 -11.10
N THR A 125 6.92 -6.45 -11.35
CA THR A 125 8.12 -6.54 -10.50
C THR A 125 7.84 -6.09 -9.07
N ILE A 126 7.05 -5.01 -8.87
CA ILE A 126 6.65 -4.55 -7.54
C ILE A 126 5.76 -5.60 -6.86
N LEU A 127 4.76 -6.13 -7.55
CA LEU A 127 3.91 -7.19 -6.99
C LEU A 127 4.70 -8.44 -6.63
N GLY A 128 5.65 -8.85 -7.48
CA GLY A 128 6.56 -9.96 -7.18
C GLY A 128 7.38 -9.73 -5.91
N LYS A 129 7.92 -8.53 -5.71
CA LYS A 129 8.58 -8.17 -4.44
C LYS A 129 7.61 -8.21 -3.26
N MET A 130 6.38 -7.73 -3.44
CA MET A 130 5.34 -7.81 -2.40
C MET A 130 4.98 -9.25 -2.04
N LYS A 131 5.00 -10.19 -3.00
CA LYS A 131 4.87 -11.63 -2.73
C LYS A 131 6.02 -12.11 -1.85
N VAL A 132 7.26 -11.80 -2.24
CA VAL A 132 8.47 -12.21 -1.50
C VAL A 132 8.48 -11.65 -0.07
N ASP A 133 8.04 -10.40 0.11
CA ASP A 133 7.97 -9.74 1.42
C ASP A 133 6.78 -10.22 2.29
N GLY A 134 5.92 -11.10 1.76
CA GLY A 134 4.72 -11.57 2.45
C GLY A 134 3.66 -10.47 2.63
N HIS A 135 3.58 -9.51 1.72
CA HIS A 135 2.53 -8.50 1.73
C HIS A 135 1.24 -9.01 1.09
N ILE A 136 1.34 -9.78 0.02
CA ILE A 136 0.20 -10.36 -0.73
C ILE A 136 0.25 -11.88 -0.70
N ASP A 137 -0.89 -12.51 -0.99
CA ASP A 137 -0.99 -13.97 -1.03
C ASP A 137 -0.21 -14.57 -2.21
N PRO A 138 0.80 -15.43 -1.96
CA PRO A 138 1.59 -16.04 -3.02
C PRO A 138 0.76 -16.86 -4.01
N ASP A 139 -0.22 -17.62 -3.51
CA ASP A 139 -1.01 -18.55 -4.34
C ASP A 139 -1.91 -17.77 -5.30
N LEU A 140 -2.53 -16.69 -4.81
CA LEU A 140 -3.39 -15.84 -5.62
C LEU A 140 -2.59 -14.97 -6.61
N PHE A 141 -1.37 -14.58 -6.24
CA PHE A 141 -0.46 -13.91 -7.17
C PHE A 141 -0.07 -14.82 -8.33
N ASP A 142 0.22 -16.10 -8.05
CA ASP A 142 0.56 -17.06 -9.11
C ASP A 142 -0.63 -17.28 -10.06
N VAL A 143 -1.84 -17.44 -9.52
CA VAL A 143 -3.06 -17.49 -10.35
C VAL A 143 -3.25 -16.23 -11.19
N PHE A 144 -2.98 -15.05 -10.63
CA PHE A 144 -3.07 -13.77 -11.35
C PHE A 144 -2.10 -13.69 -12.54
N MET A 145 -0.89 -14.22 -12.36
CA MET A 145 0.15 -14.28 -13.38
C MET A 145 -0.14 -15.34 -14.45
N ASP A 146 -0.42 -16.58 -14.03
CA ASP A 146 -0.69 -17.72 -14.91
C ASP A 146 -1.89 -17.49 -15.82
N ALA A 147 -2.98 -16.96 -15.25
CA ALA A 147 -4.19 -16.65 -16.00
C ALA A 147 -4.06 -15.36 -16.84
N LYS A 148 -2.90 -14.69 -16.80
CA LYS A 148 -2.57 -13.44 -17.50
C LYS A 148 -3.61 -12.35 -17.26
N ILE A 149 -4.09 -12.24 -16.03
CA ILE A 149 -5.14 -11.27 -15.66
C ILE A 149 -4.63 -9.85 -15.89
N TYR A 150 -3.37 -9.57 -15.55
CA TYR A 150 -2.72 -8.28 -15.81
C TYR A 150 -2.77 -7.86 -17.28
N LEU A 151 -2.59 -8.81 -18.21
CA LEU A 151 -2.58 -8.54 -19.64
C LEU A 151 -4.00 -8.33 -20.16
N LYS A 152 -4.94 -9.21 -19.78
CA LYS A 152 -6.36 -9.07 -20.14
C LYS A 152 -6.95 -7.75 -19.66
N TYR A 153 -6.61 -7.32 -18.45
CA TYR A 153 -6.97 -6.00 -17.94
C TYR A 153 -6.28 -4.90 -18.73
N GLY A 154 -4.96 -5.04 -18.94
CA GLY A 154 -4.13 -4.08 -19.66
C GLY A 154 -4.64 -3.77 -21.06
N GLU A 155 -4.93 -4.78 -21.86
CA GLU A 155 -5.43 -4.64 -23.23
C GLU A 155 -6.77 -3.90 -23.31
N LYS A 156 -7.59 -4.01 -22.26
CA LYS A 156 -8.93 -3.44 -22.21
C LYS A 156 -8.95 -2.03 -21.62
N HIS A 157 -8.07 -1.74 -20.66
CA HIS A 157 -8.19 -0.57 -19.78
C HIS A 157 -6.96 0.32 -19.74
N LEU A 158 -5.79 -0.16 -20.13
CA LEU A 158 -4.54 0.62 -20.05
C LEU A 158 -4.13 1.16 -21.42
N LYS A 159 -3.31 2.21 -21.40
CA LYS A 159 -2.73 2.77 -22.62
C LYS A 159 -1.68 1.82 -23.20
N LYS A 160 -1.60 1.80 -24.53
CA LYS A 160 -0.69 0.91 -25.27
C LYS A 160 0.78 1.09 -24.91
N ASP A 161 1.20 2.29 -24.55
CA ASP A 161 2.58 2.60 -24.14
C ASP A 161 2.97 2.01 -22.78
N THR A 162 1.99 1.64 -21.94
CA THR A 162 2.22 0.94 -20.68
C THR A 162 2.26 -0.59 -20.81
N LEU A 163 1.84 -1.13 -21.97
CA LEU A 163 1.81 -2.56 -22.28
C LEU A 163 3.16 -3.01 -22.84
N ASP A 164 4.22 -2.83 -22.06
CA ASP A 164 5.56 -3.25 -22.45
C ASP A 164 5.77 -4.77 -22.36
N LEU A 165 6.82 -5.25 -23.04
CA LEU A 165 7.17 -6.67 -23.01
C LEU A 165 7.63 -7.08 -21.61
N VAL A 166 6.95 -8.06 -21.02
CA VAL A 166 7.28 -8.59 -19.69
C VAL A 166 8.08 -9.88 -19.83
N ASP A 167 9.32 -9.86 -19.32
CA ASP A 167 10.12 -11.07 -19.13
C ASP A 167 9.71 -11.74 -17.81
N LEU A 168 8.86 -12.77 -17.92
CA LEU A 168 8.30 -13.47 -16.76
C LEU A 168 9.35 -14.11 -15.86
N ASN A 169 10.51 -14.50 -16.39
CA ASN A 169 11.59 -15.11 -15.62
C ASN A 169 12.30 -14.12 -14.68
N LYS A 170 12.08 -12.81 -14.88
CA LYS A 170 12.66 -11.75 -14.05
C LYS A 170 11.72 -11.28 -12.95
N ILE A 171 10.47 -11.76 -12.91
CA ILE A 171 9.50 -11.35 -11.90
C ILE A 171 9.84 -12.02 -10.56
N PRO A 172 10.16 -11.25 -9.50
CA PRO A 172 10.57 -11.83 -8.23
C PRO A 172 9.48 -12.72 -7.63
N GLY A 173 9.88 -13.89 -7.14
CA GLY A 173 8.96 -14.84 -6.50
C GLY A 173 7.97 -15.52 -7.46
N TYR A 174 8.04 -15.28 -8.78
CA TYR A 174 7.23 -15.99 -9.77
C TYR A 174 8.08 -17.01 -10.52
N HIS A 175 7.52 -18.20 -10.71
CA HIS A 175 8.14 -19.27 -11.49
C HIS A 175 7.12 -19.75 -12.52
N PRO A 176 7.27 -19.39 -13.80
CA PRO A 176 6.37 -19.84 -14.85
C PRO A 176 6.31 -21.37 -14.90
N LEU A 177 5.11 -21.91 -15.10
CA LEU A 177 4.89 -23.34 -15.38
C LEU A 177 5.46 -23.75 -16.74
#